data_AF-A0A962MPN5-F1
#
_entry.id   AF-A0A962MPN5-F1
#
_cell.length_a   1.000
_cell.length_b   1.000
_cell.length_c   1.000
_cell.angle_alpha   90.00
_cell.angle_beta   90.00
_cell.angle_gamma   90.00
#
_symmetry.space_group_name_H-M   'P 1'
#
loop_
_entity.id
_entity.type
_entity.pdbx_description
1 polymer ?
#
loop_
_entity_poly.entity_id
_entity_poly.type
_entity_poly.pdbx_seq_one_letter_code
_entity_poly.pdbx_strand_id
1 'polypeptide(L)' 'MHGKDQQQLRRWDRLSADEQLALRESYGRHMDAQTPTCDLELKLERFRRWLAERGVAY' A
#
# COMPACT_ATOMS: atom_id res chain seq x y z
N MET A 1 -27.80 6.50 -15.40
CA MET A 1 -28.18 6.01 -14.05
C MET A 1 -26.94 5.36 -13.45
N HIS A 2 -26.58 5.79 -12.25
CA HIS A 2 -25.29 5.59 -11.58
C HIS A 2 -24.89 4.13 -11.40
N GLY A 3 -23.59 3.86 -11.55
CA GLY A 3 -22.99 2.62 -11.09
C GLY A 3 -21.59 2.46 -11.64
N LYS A 4 -20.58 2.96 -10.93
CA LYS A 4 -19.48 2.17 -10.32
C LYS A 4 -18.68 3.07 -9.35
N ASP A 5 -19.34 3.49 -8.27
CA ASP A 5 -18.69 3.88 -7.01
C ASP A 5 -18.12 2.64 -6.30
N GLN A 6 -17.24 1.94 -7.00
CA GLN A 6 -16.37 0.92 -6.40
C GLN A 6 -14.98 1.55 -6.48
N GLN A 7 -14.68 2.39 -5.49
CA GLN A 7 -13.35 2.86 -5.09
C GLN A 7 -12.25 2.26 -5.97
N GLN A 8 -11.90 2.97 -7.05
CA GLN A 8 -10.99 2.45 -8.07
C GLN A 8 -9.59 2.36 -7.44
N LEU A 9 -9.28 1.22 -6.82
CA LEU A 9 -7.97 0.99 -6.23
C LEU A 9 -6.95 1.20 -7.36
N ARG A 10 -6.10 2.22 -7.22
CA ARG A 10 -5.03 2.51 -8.18
C ARG A 10 -4.10 1.32 -8.14
N ARG A 11 -3.92 0.65 -9.29
CA ARG A 11 -2.94 -0.45 -9.37
C ARG A 11 -1.56 0.12 -9.09
N TRP A 12 -0.78 -0.56 -8.27
CA TRP A 12 0.61 -0.21 -7.98
C TRP A 12 1.42 -0.02 -9.27
N ASP A 13 1.22 -0.92 -10.23
CA ASP A 13 1.83 -0.87 -11.57
C ASP A 13 1.50 0.42 -12.36
N ARG A 14 0.36 1.05 -12.09
CA ARG A 14 -0.03 2.33 -12.71
C ARG A 14 0.48 3.56 -11.96
N LEU A 15 1.07 3.38 -10.78
CA LEU A 15 1.68 4.48 -10.05
C LEU A 15 3.02 4.84 -10.69
N SER A 16 3.29 6.14 -10.81
CA SER A 16 4.61 6.62 -11.20
C SER A 16 5.68 6.16 -10.21
N ALA A 17 6.93 6.02 -10.66
CA ALA A 17 8.04 5.62 -9.80
C ALA A 17 8.17 6.50 -8.54
N ASP A 18 7.88 7.80 -8.67
CA ASP A 18 7.87 8.76 -7.55
C ASP A 18 6.79 8.42 -6.50
N GLU A 19 5.57 8.11 -6.92
CA GLU A 19 4.50 7.71 -5.99
C GLU A 19 4.78 6.36 -5.33
N GLN A 20 5.32 5.40 -6.08
CA GLN A 20 5.75 4.12 -5.53
C GLN A 20 6.84 4.31 -4.47
N LEU A 21 7.80 5.22 -4.73
CA LEU A 21 8.86 5.56 -3.79
C LEU A 21 8.29 6.22 -2.54
N ALA A 22 7.47 7.25 -2.69
CA ALA A 22 6.84 7.97 -1.57
C ALA A 22 6.00 7.04 -0.68
N LEU A 23 5.29 6.07 -1.28
CA LEU A 23 4.55 5.04 -0.54
C LEU A 23 5.48 4.08 0.22
N ARG A 24 6.59 3.65 -0.39
CA ARG A 24 7.61 2.82 0.27
C ARG A 24 8.29 3.55 1.42
N GLU A 25 8.66 4.81 1.24
CA GLU A 25 9.26 5.63 2.30
C GLU A 25 8.30 5.84 3.47
N SER A 26 7.03 6.17 3.16
CA SER A 26 5.98 6.32 4.16
C SER A 26 5.72 5.00 4.91
N TYR A 27 5.71 3.87 4.19
CA TYR A 27 5.59 2.56 4.81
C TYR A 27 6.80 2.21 5.67
N GLY A 28 8.02 2.59 5.26
CA GLY A 28 9.24 2.43 6.06
C GLY A 28 9.15 3.15 7.40
N ARG A 29 8.68 4.41 7.41
CA ARG A 29 8.43 5.15 8.67
C ARG A 29 7.33 4.52 9.51
N HIS A 30 6.29 3.98 8.88
CA HIS A 30 5.21 3.28 9.57
C HIS A 30 5.69 1.95 10.20
N MET A 31 6.65 1.28 9.57
CA MET A 31 7.26 0.05 10.08
C MET A 31 8.22 0.31 11.25
N ASP A 32 8.88 1.46 11.30
CA ASP A 32 9.74 1.87 12.42
C ASP A 32 8.96 1.93 13.76
N ALA A 33 7.69 2.32 13.69
CA ALA A 33 6.79 2.34 14.84
C ALA A 33 6.13 0.97 15.16
N GLN A 34 6.31 -0.05 14.32
CA GLN A 34 5.71 -1.37 14.51
C GLN A 34 6.73 -2.38 15.04
N THR A 35 6.22 -3.42 15.70
CA THR A 35 7.05 -4.54 16.18
C THR A 35 7.85 -5.12 15.02
N PRO A 36 9.17 -5.30 15.17
CA PRO A 36 9.99 -5.90 14.13
C PRO A 36 9.53 -7.34 13.90
N THR A 37 8.94 -7.58 12.74
CA THR A 37 8.58 -8.93 12.29
C THR A 37 9.75 -9.48 11.47
N CYS A 38 10.13 -10.72 11.73
CA CYS A 38 11.15 -11.40 10.91
C CYS A 38 10.53 -12.03 9.66
N ASP A 39 9.22 -12.23 9.64
CA ASP A 39 8.47 -12.82 8.53
C ASP A 39 8.25 -11.86 7.37
N LEU A 40 8.76 -12.25 6.19
CA LEU A 40 8.61 -11.50 4.95
C LEU A 40 7.15 -11.50 4.46
N GLU A 41 6.45 -12.62 4.56
CA GLU A 41 5.03 -12.72 4.17
C GLU A 41 4.16 -11.76 4.98
N LEU A 42 4.37 -11.72 6.30
CA LEU A 42 3.66 -10.81 7.18
C LEU A 42 3.93 -9.34 6.86
N LYS A 43 5.17 -8.98 6.48
CA LYS A 43 5.50 -7.63 5.99
C LYS A 43 4.77 -7.31 4.70
N LEU A 44 4.63 -8.27 3.79
CA LEU A 44 3.94 -8.08 2.52
C LEU A 44 2.43 -7.92 2.72
N GLU A 45 1.82 -8.71 3.61
CA GLU A 45 0.41 -8.60 3.97
C GLU A 45 0.10 -7.26 4.64
N ARG A 46 0.94 -6.82 5.59
CA ARG A 46 0.83 -5.50 6.21
C ARG A 46 0.95 -4.38 5.18
N PHE A 47 1.87 -4.50 4.23
CA PHE A 47 2.05 -3.52 3.17
C PHE A 47 0.82 -3.45 2.26
N ARG A 48 0.33 -4.61 1.81
CA ARG A 48 -0.87 -4.69 0.97
C ARG A 48 -2.10 -4.14 1.68
N ARG A 49 -2.27 -4.43 2.98
CA ARG A 49 -3.37 -3.89 3.79
C ARG A 49 -3.26 -2.37 3.93
N TRP A 50 -2.07 -1.87 4.24
CA TRP A 50 -1.78 -0.44 4.38
C TRP A 50 -1.99 0.34 3.07
N LEU A 51 -1.68 -0.29 1.92
CA LEU A 51 -1.94 0.26 0.59
C LEU A 51 -3.43 0.23 0.23
N ALA A 52 -4.15 -0.84 0.58
CA ALA A 52 -5.59 -0.94 0.34
C ALA A 52 -6.36 0.17 1.07
N GLU A 53 -5.98 0.52 2.30
CA GLU A 53 -6.53 1.67 3.05
C GLU A 53 -6.29 3.01 2.34
N ARG A 54 -5.26 3.10 1.50
CA ARG A 54 -4.90 4.30 0.71
C ARG A 54 -5.47 4.29 -0.69
N GLY A 55 -6.30 3.31 -1.00
CA GLY A 55 -6.88 3.17 -2.34
C GLY A 55 -5.88 2.62 -3.37
N VAL A 56 -4.88 1.85 -2.96
CA VAL A 56 -3.86 1.27 -3.85
C VAL A 56 -3.91 -0.26 -3.80
N ALA A 57 -3.89 -0.91 -4.96
CA ALA A 57 -3.83 -2.37 -5.10
C ALA A 57 -2.40 -2.81 -5.46
N TYR A 58 -1.75 -3.56 -4.57
CA TYR A 58 -0.42 -4.18 -4.74
C TYR A 58 -0.52 -5.61 -5.25
#